data_AF-A0A0G3GTW9-F1
#
_entry.id   AF-A0A0G3GTW9-F1
#
_cell.length_a   1.000
_cell.length_b   1.000
_cell.length_c   1.000
_cell.angle_alpha   90.00
_cell.angle_beta   90.00
_cell.angle_gamma   90.00
#
_symmetry.space_group_name_H-M   'P 1'
#
loop_
_entity.id
_entity.type
_entity.pdbx_description
1 polymer ?
#
loop_
_entity_poly.entity_id
_entity_poly.type
_entity_poly.pdbx_seq_one_letter_code
_entity_poly.pdbx_strand_id
1 'polypeptide(L)'
;MLDSKNLRALAKSVQDFDLRDGLCVGNENRYWDSTVKEWEPRESILKRHEKAIELCLQCPCLDACRAYANSLREAGCDVDGVIAGIRVDTDNRPRCRECGELMQPKKTKNPKKGSRVELASGFCTRCYPKVRRLRKKQKAEKAA
;
A
#
# COMPACT_ATOMS: atom_id res chain seq x y z
N MET A 1 -11.85 -0.70 -9.42
CA MET A 1 -12.46 -2.01 -9.74
C MET A 1 -11.36 -2.86 -10.34
N LEU A 2 -10.93 -3.90 -9.63
CA LEU A 2 -10.12 -4.95 -10.22
C LEU A 2 -10.98 -5.63 -11.29
N ASP A 3 -10.40 -5.90 -12.45
CA ASP A 3 -11.08 -6.62 -13.53
C ASP A 3 -11.54 -8.00 -13.00
N SER A 4 -12.73 -8.45 -13.36
CA SER A 4 -13.34 -9.68 -12.84
C SER A 4 -12.48 -10.92 -13.10
N LYS A 5 -11.65 -10.87 -14.16
CA LYS A 5 -10.65 -11.90 -14.47
C LYS A 5 -9.47 -11.89 -13.49
N ASN A 6 -9.00 -10.70 -13.09
CA ASN A 6 -7.94 -10.55 -12.09
C ASN A 6 -8.42 -10.94 -10.70
N LEU A 7 -9.69 -10.67 -10.36
CA LEU A 7 -10.30 -11.12 -9.10
C LEU A 7 -10.39 -12.65 -9.02
N ARG A 8 -10.73 -13.34 -10.11
CA ARG A 8 -10.76 -14.82 -10.14
C ARG A 8 -9.37 -15.43 -10.10
N ALA A 9 -8.39 -14.85 -10.81
CA ALA A 9 -7.00 -15.30 -10.75
C ALA A 9 -6.40 -15.09 -9.36
N LEU A 10 -6.69 -13.94 -8.72
CA LEU A 10 -6.31 -13.66 -7.35
C LEU A 10 -7.01 -14.62 -6.38
N ALA A 11 -8.32 -14.81 -6.49
CA ALA A 11 -9.06 -15.74 -5.64
C ALA A 11 -8.55 -17.19 -5.77
N LYS A 12 -8.15 -17.59 -6.98
CA LYS A 12 -7.52 -18.89 -7.23
C LYS A 12 -6.12 -18.98 -6.61
N SER A 13 -5.28 -17.94 -6.75
CA SER A 13 -3.96 -17.94 -6.11
C SER A 13 -4.04 -17.84 -4.59
N VAL A 14 -5.06 -17.17 -4.03
CA VAL A 14 -5.30 -17.10 -2.58
C VAL A 14 -5.72 -18.46 -2.02
N GLN A 15 -6.44 -19.28 -2.79
CA GLN A 15 -6.89 -20.62 -2.37
C GLN A 15 -5.77 -21.66 -2.25
N ASP A 16 -4.61 -21.42 -2.88
CA ASP A 16 -3.48 -22.35 -2.86
C ASP A 16 -2.64 -22.24 -1.57
N PHE A 17 -2.83 -21.19 -0.76
CA PHE A 17 -2.08 -20.98 0.48
C PHE A 17 -2.89 -21.44 1.70
N ASP A 18 -2.42 -22.49 2.38
CA ASP A 18 -2.99 -22.91 3.66
C ASP A 18 -2.50 -21.98 4.78
N LEU A 19 -3.34 -21.01 5.15
CA LEU A 19 -3.08 -20.05 6.22
C LEU A 19 -3.99 -20.29 7.44
N ARG A 20 -4.69 -21.43 7.50
CA ARG A 20 -5.71 -21.70 8.54
C ARG A 20 -5.14 -21.71 9.95
N ASP A 21 -3.91 -22.21 10.11
CA ASP A 21 -3.17 -22.24 11.38
C ASP A 21 -2.42 -20.93 11.67
N GLY A 22 -2.77 -19.85 10.96
CA GLY A 22 -2.16 -18.55 11.16
C GLY A 22 -2.47 -17.97 12.55
N LEU A 23 -1.46 -17.50 13.26
CA LEU A 23 -1.65 -16.82 14.56
C LEU A 23 -2.48 -15.52 14.47
N CYS A 24 -2.62 -14.98 13.26
CA CYS A 24 -3.50 -13.85 12.96
C CYS A 24 -4.97 -14.26 12.75
N VAL A 25 -5.26 -15.54 12.50
CA VAL A 25 -6.61 -16.05 12.29
C VAL A 25 -7.35 -16.10 13.63
N GLY A 26 -8.56 -15.54 13.66
CA GLY A 26 -9.38 -15.49 14.88
C GLY A 26 -8.87 -14.51 15.95
N ASN A 27 -7.89 -13.67 15.64
CA ASN A 27 -7.35 -12.73 16.62
C ASN A 27 -8.19 -11.44 16.71
N GLU A 28 -8.85 -11.24 17.84
CA GLU A 28 -9.69 -10.06 18.08
C GLU A 28 -8.90 -8.77 18.32
N ASN A 29 -7.61 -8.87 18.68
CA ASN A 29 -6.81 -7.73 19.13
C ASN A 29 -6.29 -6.83 17.99
N ARG A 30 -6.66 -7.09 16.73
CA ARG A 30 -6.33 -6.28 15.54
C ARG A 30 -4.86 -5.85 15.44
N TYR A 31 -3.92 -6.60 16.02
CA TYR A 31 -2.50 -6.21 16.02
C TYR A 31 -1.93 -6.06 14.61
N TRP A 32 -2.44 -6.83 13.65
CA TRP A 32 -1.98 -6.87 12.27
C TRP A 32 -2.56 -5.78 11.36
N ASP A 33 -3.67 -5.14 11.76
CA ASP A 33 -4.38 -4.18 10.90
C ASP A 33 -3.74 -2.79 11.03
N SER A 34 -3.70 -1.97 9.99
CA SER A 34 -3.30 -0.55 10.09
C SER A 34 -4.44 0.38 10.50
N THR A 35 -5.68 -0.13 10.58
CA THR A 35 -6.88 0.66 10.86
C THR A 35 -6.71 1.47 12.15
N VAL A 36 -6.63 2.79 11.98
CA VAL A 36 -6.50 3.78 13.04
C VAL A 36 -7.90 4.06 13.58
N LYS A 37 -8.14 3.88 14.88
CA LYS A 37 -9.29 4.54 15.51
C LYS A 37 -8.98 6.04 15.52
N GLU A 38 -9.98 6.91 15.30
CA GLU A 38 -9.78 8.38 15.23
C GLU A 38 -8.93 8.98 16.37
N TRP A 39 -8.90 8.31 17.52
CA TRP A 39 -8.24 8.74 18.75
C TRP A 39 -6.93 8.00 19.04
N GLU A 40 -6.50 7.05 18.21
CA GLU A 40 -5.31 6.24 18.48
C GLU A 40 -4.03 6.95 18.01
N PRO A 41 -3.07 7.26 18.90
CA PRO A 41 -1.80 7.85 18.51
C PRO A 41 -1.01 6.90 17.61
N ARG A 42 -0.27 7.46 16.65
CA ARG A 42 0.59 6.69 15.74
C ARG A 42 1.55 5.76 16.47
N GLU A 43 2.12 6.20 17.59
CA GLU A 43 3.03 5.38 18.40
C GLU A 43 2.38 4.12 18.97
N SER A 44 1.09 4.18 19.33
CA SER A 44 0.32 3.00 19.76
C SER A 44 0.24 1.97 18.63
N ILE A 45 -0.03 2.43 17.41
CA ILE A 45 -0.09 1.60 16.21
C ILE A 45 1.26 0.92 15.94
N LEU A 46 2.35 1.67 16.07
CA LEU A 46 3.70 1.11 15.89
C LEU A 46 3.99 0.01 16.91
N LYS A 47 3.66 0.21 18.19
CA LYS A 47 3.88 -0.80 19.24
C LYS A 47 3.08 -2.07 19.02
N ARG A 48 1.81 -1.97 18.61
CA ARG A 48 1.02 -3.17 18.29
C ARG A 48 1.53 -3.88 17.03
N HIS A 49 2.05 -3.13 16.05
CA HIS A 49 2.68 -3.72 14.86
C HIS A 49 3.99 -4.42 15.19
N GLU A 50 4.82 -3.88 16.08
CA GLU A 50 6.00 -4.57 16.61
C GLU A 50 5.60 -5.91 17.22
N LYS A 51 4.54 -5.94 18.02
CA LYS A 51 4.04 -7.19 18.60
C LYS A 51 3.52 -8.17 17.54
N ALA A 52 2.80 -7.66 16.53
CA ALA A 52 2.33 -8.49 15.42
C ALA A 52 3.48 -9.10 14.62
N ILE A 53 4.59 -8.36 14.43
CA ILE A 53 5.79 -8.87 13.76
C ILE A 53 6.39 -10.03 14.56
N GLU A 54 6.59 -9.86 15.87
CA GLU A 54 7.11 -10.92 16.74
C GLU A 54 6.28 -12.20 16.63
N LEU A 55 4.95 -12.07 16.71
CA LEU A 55 4.03 -13.21 16.58
C LEU A 55 4.08 -13.82 15.18
N CYS A 56 4.12 -13.01 14.13
CA CYS A 56 4.23 -13.51 12.76
C CYS A 56 5.51 -14.32 12.54
N LEU A 57 6.64 -13.89 13.12
CA LEU A 57 7.92 -14.61 12.99
C LEU A 57 7.90 -15.99 13.67
N GLN A 58 6.99 -16.20 14.61
CA GLN A 58 6.75 -17.47 15.28
C GLN A 58 5.61 -18.29 14.64
N CYS A 59 4.95 -17.78 13.59
CA CYS A 59 3.82 -18.48 12.98
C CYS A 59 4.30 -19.77 12.28
N PRO A 60 3.64 -20.92 12.50
CA PRO A 60 3.90 -22.13 11.72
C PRO A 60 3.63 -21.92 10.22
N CYS A 61 2.76 -20.96 9.90
CA CYS A 61 2.33 -20.59 8.57
C CYS A 61 3.24 -19.60 7.83
N LEU A 62 4.37 -19.17 8.42
CA LEU A 62 5.10 -17.98 7.96
C LEU A 62 5.54 -18.06 6.49
N ASP A 63 6.04 -19.21 6.04
CA ASP A 63 6.52 -19.37 4.67
C ASP A 63 5.39 -19.35 3.64
N ALA A 64 4.25 -19.99 3.95
CA ALA A 64 3.03 -19.86 3.15
C ALA A 64 2.54 -18.40 3.12
N CYS A 65 2.61 -17.70 4.25
CA CYS A 65 2.23 -16.29 4.35
C CYS A 65 3.14 -15.38 3.51
N ARG A 66 4.45 -15.66 3.44
CA ARG A 66 5.39 -14.93 2.56
C ARG A 66 5.07 -15.13 1.09
N ALA A 67 4.81 -16.37 0.68
CA ALA A 67 4.43 -16.67 -0.70
C ALA A 67 3.10 -15.98 -1.07
N TYR A 68 2.13 -15.99 -0.15
CA TYR A 68 0.89 -15.24 -0.28
C TYR A 68 1.12 -13.73 -0.44
N ALA A 69 1.91 -13.12 0.45
CA ALA A 69 2.22 -11.69 0.39
C ALA A 69 2.90 -11.29 -0.94
N ASN A 70 3.78 -12.14 -1.47
CA ASN A 70 4.40 -11.92 -2.78
C ASN A 70 3.37 -12.00 -3.92
N SER A 71 2.45 -12.96 -3.88
CA SER A 71 1.39 -13.08 -4.89
C SER A 71 0.48 -11.84 -4.93
N LEU A 72 0.15 -11.28 -3.76
CA LEU A 72 -0.63 -10.04 -3.66
C LEU A 72 0.13 -8.86 -4.27
N ARG A 73 1.43 -8.76 -4.01
CA ARG A 73 2.30 -7.72 -4.59
C ARG A 73 2.39 -7.84 -6.11
N GLU A 74 2.54 -9.04 -6.64
CA GLU A 74 2.60 -9.31 -8.08
C GLU A 74 1.29 -8.94 -8.78
N ALA A 75 0.17 -9.21 -8.12
CA ALA A 75 -1.16 -8.82 -8.59
C ALA A 75 -1.46 -7.31 -8.46
N GLY A 76 -0.59 -6.55 -7.77
CA GLY A 76 -0.78 -5.13 -7.52
C GLY A 76 -1.82 -4.82 -6.44
N CYS A 77 -2.06 -5.76 -5.53
CA CYS A 77 -2.88 -5.57 -4.35
C CYS A 77 -2.04 -4.93 -3.23
N ASP A 78 -2.41 -3.72 -2.83
CA ASP A 78 -1.82 -3.06 -1.67
C ASP A 78 -2.40 -3.69 -0.39
N VAL A 79 -1.52 -4.27 0.44
CA VAL A 79 -1.82 -4.73 1.81
C VAL A 79 -1.35 -3.64 2.76
N ASP A 80 -2.11 -3.37 3.80
CA ASP A 80 -1.78 -2.39 4.83
C ASP A 80 -1.70 -3.10 6.18
N GLY A 81 -0.78 -2.67 7.05
CA GLY A 81 -0.54 -3.30 8.36
C GLY A 81 0.63 -4.29 8.34
N VAL A 82 0.52 -5.40 9.07
CA VAL A 82 1.58 -6.42 9.20
C VAL A 82 1.19 -7.71 8.49
N ILE A 83 2.04 -8.16 7.59
CA ILE A 83 1.89 -9.46 6.89
C ILE A 83 3.26 -10.13 6.79
N ALA A 84 3.31 -11.45 6.93
CA ALA A 84 4.53 -12.24 6.74
C ALA A 84 5.75 -11.75 7.55
N GLY A 85 5.53 -11.23 8.76
CA GLY A 85 6.57 -10.74 9.66
C GLY A 85 7.16 -9.38 9.27
N ILE A 86 6.52 -8.66 8.33
CA ILE A 86 6.94 -7.31 7.95
C ILE A 86 5.78 -6.33 8.10
N ARG A 87 6.09 -5.12 8.56
CA ARG A 87 5.17 -3.99 8.45
C ARG A 87 5.17 -3.49 7.02
N VAL A 88 3.99 -3.52 6.40
CA VAL A 88 3.73 -2.95 5.09
C VAL A 88 3.08 -1.59 5.32
N ASP A 89 3.93 -0.58 5.49
CA ASP A 89 3.48 0.79 5.63
C ASP A 89 3.00 1.33 4.28
N THR A 90 1.69 1.55 4.17
CA THR A 90 1.18 2.42 3.10
C THR A 90 1.52 3.91 3.33
N ASP A 91 2.15 4.25 4.46
CA ASP A 91 2.62 5.58 4.85
C ASP A 91 3.86 6.06 4.05
N ASN A 92 4.65 5.16 3.47
CA ASN A 92 5.77 5.53 2.58
C ASN A 92 5.31 5.85 1.15
N ARG A 93 3.99 5.97 0.94
CA ARG A 93 3.45 6.46 -0.33
C ARG A 93 3.84 7.93 -0.51
N PRO A 94 4.43 8.30 -1.66
CA PRO A 94 4.84 9.67 -1.90
C PRO A 94 3.64 10.60 -1.84
N ARG A 95 3.77 11.76 -1.19
CA ARG A 95 2.72 12.79 -1.14
C ARG A 95 2.89 13.81 -2.26
N CYS A 96 1.78 14.25 -2.84
CA CYS A 96 1.81 15.29 -3.86
C CYS A 96 2.26 16.62 -3.25
N ARG A 97 3.31 17.23 -3.80
CA ARG A 97 3.83 18.53 -3.32
C ARG A 97 2.85 19.70 -3.41
N GLU A 98 1.84 19.59 -4.27
CA GLU A 98 0.84 20.64 -4.47
C GLU A 98 -0.40 20.45 -3.58
N CYS A 99 -0.93 19.23 -3.51
CA CYS A 99 -2.22 18.98 -2.86
C CYS A 99 -2.13 18.12 -1.59
N GLY A 100 -0.94 17.69 -1.17
CA GLY A 100 -0.72 16.92 0.07
C GLY A 100 -1.21 15.45 0.05
N GLU A 101 -2.04 15.10 -0.94
CA GLU A 101 -2.64 13.77 -1.11
C GLU A 101 -1.60 12.66 -1.27
N LEU A 102 -1.89 11.50 -0.69
CA LEU A 102 -1.12 10.27 -0.87
C LEU A 102 -1.18 9.81 -2.33
N MET A 103 -0.03 9.45 -2.89
CA MET A 103 0.11 8.98 -4.26
C MET A 103 0.54 7.52 -4.29
N GLN A 104 0.05 6.77 -5.28
CA GLN A 104 0.61 5.48 -5.64
C GLN A 104 1.96 5.69 -6.35
N PRO A 105 2.98 4.87 -6.04
CA PRO A 105 4.27 4.92 -6.71
C PRO A 105 4.16 4.82 -8.24
N LYS A 106 5.07 5.47 -8.96
CA LYS A 106 5.09 5.45 -10.43
C LYS A 106 5.16 4.05 -11.05
N LYS A 107 5.76 3.08 -10.35
CA LYS A 107 5.95 1.69 -10.81
C LYS A 107 4.73 0.78 -10.56
N THR A 108 3.62 1.30 -10.02
CA THR A 108 2.41 0.50 -9.79
C THR A 108 1.82 0.06 -11.14
N LYS A 109 1.82 -1.26 -11.42
CA LYS A 109 1.37 -1.82 -12.70
C LYS A 109 -0.12 -1.62 -12.98
N ASN A 110 -0.95 -1.58 -11.93
CA ASN A 110 -2.40 -1.41 -12.02
C ASN A 110 -2.89 -0.37 -10.97
N PRO A 111 -2.68 0.93 -11.21
CA PRO A 111 -3.15 1.93 -10.27
C PRO A 111 -4.68 1.90 -10.16
N LYS A 112 -5.20 2.07 -8.94
CA LYS A 112 -6.66 2.09 -8.73
C LYS A 112 -7.27 3.21 -9.58
N LYS A 113 -8.34 2.94 -10.33
CA LYS A 113 -9.01 3.98 -11.16
C LYS A 113 -9.38 5.19 -10.29
N GLY A 114 -8.90 6.37 -10.67
CA GLY A 114 -9.08 7.61 -9.91
C GLY A 114 -8.01 7.88 -8.85
N SER A 115 -7.09 6.94 -8.60
CA SER A 115 -5.97 7.15 -7.70
C SER A 115 -5.00 8.21 -8.24
N ARG A 116 -4.31 8.85 -7.30
CA ARG A 116 -3.23 9.78 -7.57
C ARG A 116 -1.98 8.96 -7.82
N VAL A 117 -1.49 8.87 -9.05
CA VAL A 117 -0.20 8.22 -9.34
C VAL A 117 0.90 9.28 -9.37
N GLU A 118 2.06 8.96 -8.81
CA GLU A 118 3.23 9.82 -8.94
C GLU A 118 3.71 9.83 -10.41
N LEU A 119 3.77 11.03 -11.02
CA LEU A 119 4.28 11.18 -12.39
C LEU A 119 5.77 11.57 -12.41
N ALA A 120 6.07 12.78 -11.93
CA ALA A 120 7.40 13.34 -11.90
C ALA A 120 7.51 14.46 -10.87
N SER A 121 8.70 14.62 -10.28
CA SER A 121 9.04 15.69 -9.34
C SER A 121 8.14 15.77 -8.10
N GLY A 122 7.59 14.63 -7.64
CA GLY A 122 6.70 14.57 -6.49
C GLY A 122 5.29 15.14 -6.73
N PHE A 123 4.80 15.16 -7.96
CA PHE A 123 3.43 15.59 -8.28
C PHE A 123 2.56 14.45 -8.80
N CYS A 124 1.28 14.51 -8.42
CA CYS A 124 0.28 13.54 -8.84
C CYS A 124 -0.19 13.78 -10.28
N THR A 125 -0.87 12.78 -10.86
CA THR A 125 -1.53 12.85 -12.17
C THR A 125 -2.44 14.06 -12.38
N ARG A 126 -3.02 14.63 -11.32
CA ARG A 126 -3.94 15.79 -11.42
C ARG A 126 -3.23 17.14 -11.32
N CYS A 127 -2.21 17.25 -10.47
CA CYS A 127 -1.51 18.51 -10.24
C CYS A 127 -0.36 18.73 -11.24
N TYR A 128 0.30 17.66 -11.69
CA TYR A 128 1.44 17.74 -12.60
C TYR A 128 1.14 18.52 -13.90
N PRO A 129 0.00 18.35 -14.60
CA PRO A 129 -0.30 19.12 -15.81
C PRO A 129 -0.37 20.64 -15.57
N LYS A 130 -0.88 21.07 -14.41
CA LYS A 130 -0.99 22.49 -14.04
C LYS A 130 0.39 23.09 -13.80
N VAL A 131 1.19 22.44 -12.96
CA VAL A 131 2.56 22.88 -12.64
C VAL A 131 3.43 22.91 -13.90
N ARG A 132 3.29 21.92 -14.79
CA ARG A 132 4.02 21.88 -16.07
C ARG A 132 3.66 23.07 -16.97
N ARG A 133 2.38 23.46 -17.05
CA ARG A 133 1.94 24.63 -17.85
C ARG A 133 2.52 25.93 -17.27
N LEU A 134 2.46 26.12 -15.95
CA LEU A 134 3.02 27.29 -15.29
C LEU A 134 4.53 27.43 -15.53
N ARG A 135 5.28 26.33 -15.37
CA ARG A 135 6.74 26.32 -15.63
C ARG A 135 7.08 26.67 -17.09
N LYS A 136 6.27 26.21 -18.06
CA LYS A 136 6.47 26.57 -19.47
C LYS A 136 6.25 28.06 -19.71
N LYS A 137 5.19 28.64 -19.13
CA LYS A 137 4.87 30.07 -19.27
C LYS A 137 6.01 30.93 -18.71
N GLN A 138 6.46 30.64 -17.50
CA GLN A 138 7.58 31.35 -16.85
C GLN A 138 8.88 31.25 -17.65
N LYS A 139 9.14 30.12 -18.30
CA LYS A 139 10.34 29.95 -19.14
C LYS A 139 10.26 30.80 -20.41
N ALA A 140 9.07 30.92 -21.02
CA ALA A 140 8.86 31.77 -22.18
C ALA A 140 9.00 33.26 -21.83
N GLU A 141 8.44 33.69 -20.70
CA GLU A 141 8.56 35.07 -20.20
C GLU A 141 10.00 35.46 -19.86
N LYS A 142 10.82 34.53 -19.36
CA LYS A 142 12.24 34.78 -19.09
C LYS A 142 13.15 34.75 -20.32
N ALA A 143 12.64 34.26 -21.45
CA ALA A 143 13.39 34.16 -22.71
C ALA A 143 13.01 35.27 -23.70
N ALA A 144 12.01 36.09 -23.36
CA ALA A 144 11.62 37.33 -24.03
C ALA A 144 12.28 38.51 -23.32
#